data_AF-A0A377YTD6-F1
#
_entry.id   AF-A0A377YTD6-F1
#
_cell.length_a   1.000
_cell.length_b   1.000
_cell.length_c   1.000
_cell.angle_alpha   90.00
_cell.angle_beta   90.00
_cell.angle_gamma   90.00
#
_symmetry.space_group_name_H-M   'P 1'
#
loop_
_entity.id
_entity.type
_entity.pdbx_description
1 polymer ?
#
loop_
_entity_poly.entity_id
_entity_poly.type
_entity_poly.pdbx_seq_one_letter_code
_entity_poly.pdbx_strand_id
1 'polypeptide(L)'
;MGLEKQQDQYADAVKALSDTALTRLVLVARAQASTLKEVSHTHEELSAIGLQHQHLAINGVLPPFAGEQDPLAHSILAREERALRAMPENLAHLPRSMLYLKPFNLVGLEALRALFTESTLVLPDPGATLTTVDLPELASLVEDLSRAGKGLVMTMGKGAWGKPRWRLRSRSRWPDAVIKST
;
A
#
# COMPACT_ATOMS: atom_id res chain seq x y z
N MET A 1 22.22 -27.37 25.87
CA MET A 1 20.94 -27.58 26.60
C MET A 1 20.12 -26.27 26.69
N GLY A 2 19.98 -25.52 25.60
CA GLY A 2 19.26 -24.22 25.62
C GLY A 2 18.64 -23.84 24.29
N LEU A 3 19.20 -24.36 23.18
CA LEU A 3 18.67 -24.18 21.83
C LEU A 3 17.59 -25.23 21.45
N GLU A 4 17.65 -26.45 21.98
CA GLU A 4 16.65 -27.50 21.69
C GLU A 4 15.25 -27.11 22.20
N LYS A 5 15.14 -26.58 23.42
CA LYS A 5 13.85 -26.08 23.94
C LYS A 5 13.29 -24.90 23.15
N GLN A 6 14.14 -24.09 22.52
CA GLN A 6 13.72 -23.01 21.63
C GLN A 6 13.31 -23.55 20.25
N GLN A 7 13.93 -24.63 19.76
CA GLN A 7 13.52 -25.31 18.54
C GLN A 7 12.14 -25.95 18.69
N ASP A 8 11.87 -26.61 19.83
CA ASP A 8 10.56 -27.21 20.09
C ASP A 8 9.45 -26.14 20.17
N GLN A 9 9.70 -25.03 20.88
CA GLN A 9 8.75 -23.91 20.92
C GLN A 9 8.53 -23.26 19.56
N TYR A 10 9.57 -23.14 18.74
CA TYR A 10 9.46 -22.60 17.39
C TYR A 10 8.66 -23.54 16.47
N ALA A 11 8.91 -24.85 16.56
CA ALA A 11 8.16 -25.86 15.81
C ALA A 11 6.67 -25.88 16.22
N ASP A 12 6.38 -25.79 17.52
CA ASP A 12 5.01 -25.71 18.02
C ASP A 12 4.30 -24.42 17.57
N ALA A 13 5.02 -23.28 17.56
CA ALA A 13 4.48 -22.03 17.05
C ALA A 13 4.18 -22.10 15.54
N VAL A 14 5.09 -22.65 14.73
CA VAL A 14 4.86 -22.84 13.29
C VAL A 14 3.69 -23.80 13.05
N LYS A 15 3.56 -24.84 13.87
CA LYS A 15 2.45 -25.78 13.81
C LYS A 15 1.11 -25.11 14.16
N ALA A 16 1.07 -24.26 15.18
CA ALA A 16 -0.11 -23.48 15.56
C ALA A 16 -0.47 -22.42 14.50
N LEU A 17 0.52 -21.80 13.87
CA LEU A 17 0.29 -20.85 12.78
C LEU A 17 -0.24 -21.54 11.51
N SER A 18 0.20 -22.78 11.25
CA SER A 18 -0.27 -23.59 10.13
C SER A 18 -1.63 -24.24 10.38
N ASP A 19 -2.10 -24.27 11.63
CA ASP A 19 -3.41 -24.81 11.99
C ASP A 19 -4.53 -23.85 11.61
N THR A 20 -5.35 -24.28 10.64
CA THR A 20 -6.48 -23.50 10.11
C THR A 20 -7.60 -23.24 11.13
N ALA A 21 -7.70 -24.05 12.19
CA ALA A 21 -8.69 -23.88 13.25
C ALA A 21 -8.25 -22.82 14.27
N LEU A 22 -6.94 -22.60 14.41
CA LEU A 22 -6.35 -21.67 15.38
C LEU A 22 -5.96 -20.34 14.74
N THR A 23 -5.53 -20.36 13.48
CA THR A 23 -4.91 -19.21 12.82
C THR A 23 -5.56 -18.93 11.48
N ARG A 24 -5.84 -17.64 11.25
CA ARG A 24 -6.16 -17.09 9.93
C ARG A 24 -5.24 -15.91 9.67
N LEU A 25 -4.50 -15.97 8.58
CA LEU A 25 -3.63 -14.89 8.15
C LEU A 25 -4.41 -13.93 7.26
N VAL A 26 -4.38 -12.63 7.56
CA VAL A 26 -5.01 -11.60 6.72
C VAL A 26 -3.94 -10.76 6.04
N LEU A 27 -3.83 -10.92 4.72
CA LEU A 27 -2.96 -10.12 3.87
C LEU A 27 -3.65 -8.82 3.50
N VAL A 28 -3.14 -7.69 4.00
CA VAL A 28 -3.72 -6.36 3.72
C VAL A 28 -2.97 -5.70 2.57
N ALA A 29 -3.69 -5.40 1.49
CA ALA A 29 -3.17 -4.74 0.30
C ALA A 29 -3.97 -3.47 -0.02
N ARG A 30 -3.46 -2.63 -0.92
CA ARG A 30 -4.26 -1.61 -1.63
C ARG A 30 -4.44 -2.04 -3.08
N ALA A 31 -5.42 -1.49 -3.78
CA ALA A 31 -5.68 -1.75 -5.20
C ALA A 31 -4.62 -1.09 -6.12
N GLN A 32 -3.36 -1.46 -5.91
CA GLN A 32 -2.21 -0.92 -6.62
C GLN A 32 -1.31 -2.07 -7.06
N ALA A 33 -0.86 -2.05 -8.32
CA ALA A 33 -0.10 -3.15 -8.92
C ALA A 33 1.16 -3.52 -8.10
N SER A 34 1.90 -2.53 -7.59
CA SER A 34 3.09 -2.80 -6.76
C SER A 34 2.74 -3.50 -5.44
N THR A 35 1.66 -3.07 -4.78
CA THR A 35 1.24 -3.66 -3.50
C THR A 35 0.67 -5.05 -3.71
N LEU A 36 -0.11 -5.27 -4.76
CA LEU A 36 -0.63 -6.61 -5.10
C LEU A 36 0.50 -7.58 -5.48
N LYS A 37 1.53 -7.11 -6.19
CA LYS A 37 2.70 -7.93 -6.51
C LYS A 37 3.48 -8.33 -5.26
N GLU A 38 3.69 -7.40 -4.33
CA GLU A 38 4.35 -7.70 -3.06
C GLU A 38 3.57 -8.74 -2.25
N VAL A 39 2.25 -8.55 -2.14
CA VAL A 39 1.38 -9.48 -1.42
C VAL A 39 1.31 -10.85 -2.09
N SER A 40 1.40 -10.91 -3.42
CA SER A 40 1.54 -12.15 -4.17
C SER A 40 2.82 -12.91 -3.78
N HIS A 41 3.97 -12.22 -3.71
CA HIS A 41 5.22 -12.84 -3.26
C HIS A 41 5.12 -13.31 -1.79
N THR A 42 4.60 -12.47 -0.90
CA THR A 42 4.38 -12.85 0.51
C THR A 42 3.44 -14.05 0.65
N HIS A 43 2.39 -14.11 -0.18
CA HIS A 43 1.44 -15.23 -0.19
C HIS A 43 2.15 -16.55 -0.52
N GLU A 44 3.01 -16.57 -1.54
CA GLU A 44 3.78 -17.74 -1.95
C GLU A 44 4.76 -18.18 -0.88
N GLU A 45 5.52 -17.24 -0.30
CA GLU A 45 6.48 -17.53 0.77
C GLU A 45 5.80 -18.12 2.00
N LEU A 46 4.68 -17.54 2.45
CA LEU A 46 3.94 -18.04 3.60
C LEU A 46 3.26 -19.39 3.30
N SER A 47 2.75 -19.57 2.09
CA SER A 47 2.18 -20.85 1.66
C SER A 47 3.23 -21.96 1.62
N ALA A 48 4.46 -21.64 1.21
CA ALA A 48 5.59 -22.58 1.23
C ALA A 48 6.00 -23.01 2.64
N ILE A 49 5.74 -22.17 3.66
CA ILE A 49 5.97 -22.48 5.08
C ILE A 49 4.82 -23.29 5.70
N GLY A 50 3.72 -23.52 4.95
CA GLY A 50 2.55 -24.29 5.42
C GLY A 50 1.36 -23.42 5.86
N LEU A 51 1.45 -22.11 5.72
CA LEU A 51 0.40 -21.16 6.09
C LEU A 51 -0.62 -21.03 4.95
N GLN A 52 -1.47 -22.02 4.76
CA GLN A 52 -2.37 -22.06 3.60
C GLN A 52 -3.70 -21.32 3.81
N HIS A 53 -4.09 -21.05 5.07
CA HIS A 53 -5.35 -20.39 5.39
C HIS A 53 -5.21 -18.86 5.44
N GLN A 54 -5.11 -18.28 4.24
CA GLN A 54 -4.90 -16.85 4.04
C GLN A 54 -6.16 -16.17 3.51
N HIS A 55 -6.33 -14.89 3.86
CA HIS A 55 -7.42 -14.03 3.41
C HIS A 55 -6.87 -12.72 2.88
N LEU A 56 -7.35 -12.26 1.73
CA LEU A 56 -6.92 -11.00 1.12
C LEU A 56 -7.88 -9.86 1.49
N ALA A 57 -7.39 -8.85 2.19
CA ALA A 57 -8.12 -7.62 2.48
C ALA A 57 -7.58 -6.46 1.63
N ILE A 58 -8.39 -5.96 0.69
CA ILE A 58 -8.03 -4.80 -0.14
C ILE A 58 -8.58 -3.54 0.52
N ASN A 59 -7.70 -2.75 1.10
CA ASN A 59 -8.04 -1.56 1.87
C ASN A 59 -7.96 -0.27 1.05
N GLY A 60 -8.95 0.60 1.26
CA GLY A 60 -9.00 1.94 0.69
C GLY A 60 -9.29 1.97 -0.80
N VAL A 61 -10.17 1.08 -1.29
CA VAL A 61 -10.66 1.10 -2.68
C VAL A 61 -11.57 2.29 -2.86
N LEU A 62 -11.38 3.07 -3.91
CA LEU A 62 -12.25 4.19 -4.20
C LEU A 62 -13.65 3.66 -4.58
N PRO A 63 -14.74 4.12 -3.95
CA PRO A 63 -16.07 3.67 -4.31
C PRO A 63 -16.40 4.07 -5.76
N PRO A 64 -17.11 3.24 -6.53
CA PRO A 64 -17.42 3.53 -7.93
C PRO A 64 -18.30 4.78 -8.12
N PHE A 65 -19.07 5.13 -7.08
CA PHE A 65 -19.90 6.35 -7.03
C PHE A 65 -19.13 7.60 -6.57
N ALA A 66 -17.84 7.46 -6.21
CA ALA A 66 -17.05 8.59 -5.75
C ALA A 66 -16.60 9.44 -6.95
N GLY A 67 -17.02 10.70 -6.97
CA GLY A 67 -16.49 11.69 -7.90
C GLY A 67 -16.97 11.50 -9.34
N GLU A 68 -18.26 11.26 -9.55
CA GLU A 68 -18.91 11.23 -10.88
C GLU A 68 -18.61 12.49 -11.73
N GLN A 69 -18.16 13.57 -11.11
CA GLN A 69 -17.80 14.84 -11.77
C GLN A 69 -16.29 15.16 -11.71
N ASP A 70 -15.45 14.28 -11.14
CA ASP A 70 -14.01 14.53 -10.98
C ASP A 70 -13.18 13.64 -11.94
N PRO A 71 -12.49 14.22 -12.95
CA PRO A 71 -11.58 13.49 -13.83
C PRO A 71 -10.45 12.74 -13.09
N LEU A 72 -9.99 13.26 -11.94
CA LEU A 72 -8.98 12.61 -11.13
C LEU A 72 -9.54 11.34 -10.48
N ALA A 73 -10.74 11.40 -9.90
CA ALA A 73 -11.43 10.25 -9.33
C ALA A 73 -11.61 9.14 -10.38
N HIS A 74 -12.04 9.48 -11.59
CA HIS A 74 -12.15 8.53 -12.71
C HIS A 74 -10.80 7.88 -13.05
N SER A 75 -9.72 8.66 -13.09
CA SER A 75 -8.39 8.14 -13.38
C SER A 75 -7.90 7.17 -12.29
N ILE A 76 -8.27 7.42 -11.03
CA ILE A 76 -7.94 6.56 -9.89
C ILE A 76 -8.75 5.27 -9.98
N LEU A 77 -10.07 5.34 -10.18
CA LEU A 77 -10.94 4.17 -10.36
C LEU A 77 -10.43 3.28 -11.48
N ALA A 78 -10.18 3.84 -12.66
CA ALA A 78 -9.65 3.09 -13.81
C ALA A 78 -8.28 2.47 -13.53
N ARG A 79 -7.44 3.11 -12.70
CA ARG A 79 -6.14 2.55 -12.28
C ARG A 79 -6.31 1.40 -11.30
N GLU A 80 -7.19 1.54 -10.32
CA GLU A 80 -7.49 0.50 -9.33
C GLU A 80 -8.12 -0.73 -10.00
N GLU A 81 -9.12 -0.54 -10.88
CA GLU A 81 -9.72 -1.61 -11.66
C GLU A 81 -8.70 -2.35 -12.54
N ARG A 82 -7.78 -1.63 -13.17
CA ARG A 82 -6.72 -2.25 -13.97
C ARG A 82 -5.81 -3.10 -13.09
N ALA A 83 -5.48 -2.63 -11.88
CA ALA A 83 -4.66 -3.38 -10.94
C ALA A 83 -5.39 -4.63 -10.43
N LEU A 84 -6.70 -4.55 -10.18
CA LEU A 84 -7.53 -5.68 -9.77
C LEU A 84 -7.72 -6.70 -10.89
N ARG A 85 -7.87 -6.25 -12.14
CA ARG A 85 -7.96 -7.14 -13.32
C ARG A 85 -6.64 -7.82 -13.66
N ALA A 86 -5.52 -7.10 -13.50
CA ALA A 86 -4.18 -7.65 -13.69
C ALA A 86 -3.63 -8.32 -12.41
N MET A 87 -4.51 -8.71 -11.49
CA MET A 87 -4.11 -9.38 -10.26
C MET A 87 -3.49 -10.76 -10.60
N PRO A 88 -2.37 -11.12 -9.96
CA PRO A 88 -1.79 -12.45 -10.09
C PRO A 88 -2.79 -13.57 -9.74
N GLU A 89 -2.74 -14.69 -10.48
CA GLU A 89 -3.68 -15.81 -10.32
C GLU A 89 -3.64 -16.44 -8.92
N ASN A 90 -2.46 -16.49 -8.30
CA ASN A 90 -2.28 -17.01 -6.94
C ASN A 90 -3.16 -16.28 -5.90
N LEU A 91 -3.38 -14.97 -6.06
CA LEU A 91 -4.27 -14.17 -5.20
C LEU A 91 -5.75 -14.28 -5.60
N ALA A 92 -6.03 -14.65 -6.85
CA ALA A 92 -7.41 -14.73 -7.37
C ALA A 92 -8.23 -15.84 -6.69
N HIS A 93 -7.56 -16.90 -6.22
CA HIS A 93 -8.18 -18.03 -5.53
C HIS A 93 -8.44 -17.77 -4.04
N LEU A 94 -7.90 -16.69 -3.46
CA LEU A 94 -8.08 -16.39 -2.05
C LEU A 94 -9.44 -15.76 -1.75
N PRO A 95 -10.04 -16.06 -0.58
CA PRO A 95 -11.19 -15.31 -0.11
C PRO A 95 -10.78 -13.85 0.04
N ARG A 96 -11.59 -12.94 -0.51
CA ARG A 96 -11.30 -11.50 -0.53
C ARG A 96 -12.35 -10.70 0.22
N SER A 97 -11.90 -9.65 0.90
CA SER A 97 -12.75 -8.57 1.37
C SER A 97 -12.24 -7.25 0.84
N MET A 98 -13.15 -6.37 0.44
CA MET A 98 -12.82 -5.03 -0.04
C MET A 98 -13.34 -4.01 0.95
N LEU A 99 -12.48 -3.09 1.38
CA LEU A 99 -12.81 -1.98 2.25
C LEU A 99 -12.69 -0.69 1.44
N TYR A 100 -13.78 0.07 1.38
CA TYR A 100 -13.81 1.33 0.67
C TYR A 100 -13.02 2.43 1.40
N LEU A 101 -12.50 3.38 0.64
CA LEU A 101 -11.93 4.60 1.17
C LEU A 101 -13.02 5.41 1.89
N LYS A 102 -12.79 5.72 3.16
CA LYS A 102 -13.69 6.55 3.97
C LYS A 102 -13.19 8.01 3.99
N PRO A 103 -14.09 9.00 3.98
CA PRO A 103 -13.72 10.42 3.97
C PRO A 103 -13.23 10.94 5.33
N PHE A 104 -13.21 10.10 6.36
CA PHE A 104 -12.80 10.44 7.73
C PHE A 104 -11.65 9.56 8.21
N ASN A 105 -10.88 10.07 9.17
CA ASN A 105 -9.87 9.30 9.87
C ASN A 105 -10.53 8.33 10.87
N LEU A 106 -9.93 7.15 11.05
CA LEU A 106 -10.41 6.10 11.95
C LEU A 106 -10.14 6.43 13.43
N VAL A 107 -10.75 7.50 13.95
CA VAL A 107 -10.65 7.88 15.35
C VAL A 107 -11.97 7.60 16.05
N GLY A 108 -11.94 6.73 17.06
CA GLY A 108 -13.11 6.33 17.83
C GLY A 108 -13.78 5.04 17.34
N LEU A 109 -14.60 4.45 18.22
CA LEU A 109 -15.26 3.16 17.99
C LEU A 109 -16.26 3.24 16.83
N GLU A 110 -16.96 4.36 16.68
CA GLU A 110 -17.93 4.57 15.60
C GLU A 110 -17.27 4.60 14.23
N ALA A 111 -16.11 5.26 14.10
CA ALA A 111 -15.34 5.29 12.86
C ALA A 111 -14.82 3.89 12.47
N LEU A 112 -14.40 3.09 13.46
CA LEU A 112 -13.99 1.70 13.23
C LEU A 112 -15.16 0.81 12.81
N ARG A 113 -16.35 0.98 13.38
CA ARG A 113 -17.55 0.27 12.93
C ARG A 113 -17.96 0.69 11.51
N ALA A 114 -17.88 1.99 11.22
CA ALA A 114 -18.21 2.55 9.92
C ALA A 114 -17.27 2.10 8.79
N LEU A 115 -16.05 1.64 9.11
CA LEU A 115 -15.12 1.05 8.14
C LEU A 115 -15.69 -0.22 7.48
N PHE A 116 -16.45 -1.01 8.22
CA PHE A 116 -17.03 -2.27 7.74
C PHE A 116 -18.40 -2.09 7.06
N THR A 117 -18.95 -0.88 7.04
CA THR A 117 -20.22 -0.59 6.39
C THR A 117 -20.01 -0.24 4.92
N GLU A 118 -20.67 -0.96 4.01
CA GLU A 118 -20.58 -0.72 2.55
C GLU A 118 -21.18 0.64 2.15
N SER A 119 -22.21 1.07 2.87
CA SER A 119 -22.95 2.29 2.57
C SER A 119 -22.60 3.39 3.56
N THR A 120 -21.85 4.38 3.09
CA THR A 120 -22.03 5.73 3.61
C THR A 120 -21.53 6.73 2.58
N LEU A 121 -22.47 7.27 1.79
CA LEU A 121 -22.34 8.63 1.26
C LEU A 121 -22.33 9.57 2.47
N VAL A 122 -21.22 9.66 3.20
CA VAL A 122 -21.02 10.80 4.09
C VAL A 122 -20.69 11.94 3.14
N LEU A 123 -21.65 12.84 2.97
CA LEU A 123 -21.43 14.11 2.29
C LEU A 123 -20.19 14.75 2.91
N PRO A 124 -19.23 15.22 2.10
CA PRO A 124 -18.07 15.92 2.63
C PRO A 124 -18.55 17.05 3.54
N ASP A 125 -17.95 17.17 4.72
CA ASP A 125 -18.21 18.31 5.60
C ASP A 125 -17.91 19.58 4.80
N PRO A 126 -18.90 20.46 4.53
CA PRO A 126 -18.69 21.69 3.79
C PRO A 126 -17.71 22.64 4.51
N GLY A 127 -17.36 22.37 5.77
CA GLY A 127 -16.36 23.09 6.55
C GLY A 127 -14.92 22.56 6.44
N ALA A 128 -14.66 21.47 5.70
CA ALA A 128 -13.31 20.95 5.50
C ALA A 128 -12.48 21.91 4.63
N THR A 129 -11.88 22.92 5.26
CA THR A 129 -10.89 23.77 4.62
C THR A 129 -9.67 22.91 4.29
N LEU A 130 -9.37 22.82 2.99
CA LEU A 130 -8.10 22.28 2.54
C LEU A 130 -7.00 23.21 3.07
N THR A 131 -6.37 22.83 4.18
CA THR A 131 -5.21 23.54 4.69
C THR A 131 -4.08 23.34 3.68
N THR A 132 -3.91 24.31 2.79
CA THR A 132 -2.75 24.34 1.89
C THR A 132 -1.52 24.57 2.75
N VAL A 133 -0.79 23.49 3.02
CA VAL A 133 0.50 23.60 3.69
C VAL A 133 1.45 24.25 2.70
N ASP A 134 2.01 25.40 3.09
CA ASP A 134 3.02 26.10 2.30
C ASP A 134 4.34 25.33 2.38
N LEU A 135 4.49 24.37 1.48
CA LEU A 135 5.68 23.56 1.30
C LEU A 135 6.32 23.91 -0.04
N PRO A 136 7.65 24.06 -0.09
CA PRO A 136 8.34 24.32 -1.35
C PRO A 136 8.08 23.17 -2.33
N GLU A 137 7.88 23.50 -3.60
CA GLU A 137 7.70 22.50 -4.63
C GLU A 137 8.93 21.60 -4.74
N LEU A 138 8.73 20.34 -5.10
CA LEU A 138 9.85 19.43 -5.38
C LEU A 138 10.78 19.98 -6.48
N ALA A 139 10.29 20.85 -7.36
CA ALA A 139 11.10 21.48 -8.40
C ALA A 139 12.17 22.42 -7.83
N SER A 140 11.85 23.24 -6.83
CA SER A 140 12.82 24.17 -6.22
C SER A 140 13.93 23.42 -5.49
N LEU A 141 13.59 22.32 -4.80
CA LEU A 141 14.59 21.42 -4.21
C LEU A 141 15.55 20.83 -5.25
N VAL A 142 15.07 20.44 -6.42
CA VAL A 142 15.92 19.95 -7.51
C VAL A 142 16.80 21.08 -8.07
N GLU A 143 16.27 22.29 -8.19
CA GLU A 143 17.00 23.45 -8.69
C GLU A 143 18.13 23.88 -7.73
N ASP A 144 17.85 23.93 -6.42
CA ASP A 144 18.85 24.26 -5.41
C ASP A 144 19.96 23.21 -5.33
N LEU A 145 19.60 21.92 -5.39
CA LEU A 145 20.61 20.87 -5.53
C LEU A 145 21.39 21.04 -6.84
N SER A 146 20.71 21.43 -7.93
CA SER A 146 21.33 21.57 -9.24
C SER A 146 22.41 22.62 -9.35
N ARG A 147 22.31 23.67 -8.52
CA ARG A 147 23.27 24.76 -8.45
C ARG A 147 24.67 24.31 -8.03
N ALA A 148 24.80 23.18 -7.33
CA ALA A 148 26.09 22.59 -6.97
C ALA A 148 26.84 21.96 -8.16
N GLY A 149 26.18 21.78 -9.31
CA GLY A 149 26.77 21.30 -10.57
C GLY A 149 27.11 19.81 -10.62
N LYS A 150 27.78 19.27 -9.60
CA LYS A 150 28.12 17.83 -9.47
C LYS A 150 27.81 17.35 -8.06
N GLY A 151 27.13 16.22 -7.94
CA GLY A 151 26.77 15.65 -6.63
C GLY A 151 26.21 14.24 -6.71
N LEU A 152 26.43 13.47 -5.66
CA LEU A 152 25.77 12.18 -5.43
C LEU A 152 24.48 12.45 -4.66
N VAL A 153 23.33 12.06 -5.23
CA VAL A 153 22.04 12.13 -4.51
C VAL A 153 21.53 10.72 -4.24
N MET A 154 21.37 10.42 -2.95
CA MET A 154 20.86 9.13 -2.48
C MET A 154 19.44 9.28 -1.96
N THR A 155 18.47 8.61 -2.60
CA THR A 155 17.10 8.56 -2.09
C THR A 155 16.93 7.40 -1.13
N MET A 156 16.58 7.70 0.11
CA MET A 156 16.23 6.72 1.14
C MET A 156 14.73 6.79 1.46
N GLY A 157 14.14 5.71 1.98
CA GLY A 157 12.70 5.60 2.24
C GLY A 157 12.23 4.14 2.24
N LYS A 158 10.99 3.84 2.66
CA LYS A 158 10.49 2.45 2.57
C LYS A 158 10.23 2.08 1.09
N GLY A 159 10.31 0.79 0.75
CA GLY A 159 10.28 0.28 -0.64
C GLY A 159 9.10 0.77 -1.50
N ALA A 160 7.97 1.14 -0.88
CA ALA A 160 6.76 1.58 -1.57
C ALA A 160 6.65 3.09 -1.87
N TRP A 161 7.64 3.92 -1.53
CA TRP A 161 7.49 5.39 -1.54
C TRP A 161 7.77 6.05 -2.92
N GLY A 162 7.94 5.26 -3.98
CA GLY A 162 8.07 5.80 -5.35
C GLY A 162 9.46 6.36 -5.70
N LYS A 163 10.53 5.94 -5.01
CA LYS A 163 11.93 6.31 -5.32
C LYS A 163 12.30 6.21 -6.81
N PRO A 164 11.87 5.18 -7.56
CA PRO A 164 12.19 5.08 -8.99
C PRO A 164 11.57 6.23 -9.81
N ARG A 165 10.34 6.65 -9.48
CA ARG A 165 9.66 7.77 -10.16
C ARG A 165 10.36 9.10 -9.87
N TRP A 166 10.83 9.29 -8.63
CA TRP A 166 11.62 10.46 -8.26
C TRP A 166 12.91 10.55 -9.07
N ARG A 167 13.67 9.44 -9.16
CA ARG A 167 14.93 9.35 -9.92
C ARG A 167 14.75 9.71 -11.39
N LEU A 168 13.67 9.24 -12.01
CA LEU A 168 13.41 9.53 -13.42
C LEU A 168 13.15 11.04 -13.62
N ARG A 169 12.33 11.65 -12.75
CA ARG A 169 11.98 13.07 -12.82
C ARG A 169 13.17 13.99 -12.53
N SER A 170 14.05 13.63 -11.60
CA SER A 170 15.26 14.40 -11.30
C SER A 170 16.33 14.27 -12.39
N ARG A 171 16.52 13.09 -12.98
CA ARG A 171 17.42 12.92 -14.15
C ARG A 171 17.02 13.75 -15.35
N SER A 172 15.73 13.91 -15.62
CA SER A 172 15.25 14.76 -16.72
C SER A 172 15.60 16.25 -16.54
N ARG A 173 15.81 16.71 -15.30
CA ARG A 173 16.13 18.11 -14.99
C ARG A 173 17.59 18.34 -14.63
N TRP A 174 18.34 17.28 -14.33
CA TRP A 174 19.72 17.37 -13.89
C TRP A 174 20.55 16.18 -14.43
N PRO A 175 21.00 16.27 -15.69
CA PRO A 175 21.58 15.13 -16.41
C PRO A 175 22.94 14.66 -15.87
N ASP A 176 23.72 15.57 -15.27
CA ASP A 176 25.07 15.28 -14.77
C ASP A 176 25.13 14.69 -13.35
N ALA A 177 23.98 14.52 -12.69
CA ALA A 177 23.90 13.99 -11.33
C ALA A 177 23.87 12.45 -11.30
N VAL A 178 24.70 11.84 -10.44
CA VAL A 178 24.63 10.40 -10.16
C VAL A 178 23.57 10.16 -9.10
N ILE A 179 22.41 9.66 -9.53
CA ILE A 179 21.28 9.37 -8.64
C ILE A 179 21.21 7.87 -8.34
N LYS A 180 21.28 7.49 -7.05
CA LYS A 180 21.16 6.11 -6.58
C LYS A 180 19.98 5.97 -5.60
N SER A 181 19.31 4.81 -5.66
CA SER A 181 18.29 4.40 -4.69
C SER A 181 18.75 3.14 -3.97
N THR A 182 18.69 3.14 -2.64
CA THR A 182 18.82 1.96 -1.78
C THR A 182 17.46 1.44 -1.39
#